data_AF-A0AAW2LLX0-F1
#
_entry.id   AF-A0AAW2LLX0-F1
#
_cell.length_a   1.000
_cell.length_b   1.000
_cell.length_c   1.000
_cell.angle_alpha   90.00
_cell.angle_beta   90.00
_cell.angle_gamma   90.00
#
_symmetry.space_group_name_H-M   'P 1'
#
loop_
_entity.id
_entity.type
_entity.pdbx_description
1 polymer ?
#
loop_
_entity_poly.entity_id
_entity_poly.type
_entity_poly.pdbx_seq_one_letter_code
_entity_poly.pdbx_strand_id
1 'polypeptide(L)'
;MTNEIKKQYDRLEDVPSIMLRMKEVYAVSDRHIRYAATKAFFGTKMAEGSYIQSHGIKMLSLVEKLEDLKAGFENDTYIDVIL
;
A
#
# COMPACT_ATOMS: atom_id res chain seq x y z
N MET A 1 5.71 26.86 -5.86
CA MET A 1 5.38 25.46 -6.17
C MET A 1 3.92 25.24 -6.58
N THR A 2 3.00 26.18 -6.33
CA THR A 2 1.57 26.05 -6.68
C THR A 2 1.23 26.37 -8.15
N ASN A 3 2.14 27.03 -8.87
CA ASN A 3 1.90 27.51 -10.24
C ASN A 3 2.19 26.46 -11.31
N GLU A 4 3.22 25.62 -11.14
CA GLU A 4 3.55 24.58 -12.13
C GLU A 4 2.43 23.54 -12.28
N ILE A 5 1.82 23.14 -11.16
CA ILE A 5 0.70 22.19 -11.15
C ILE A 5 -0.50 22.78 -11.88
N LYS A 6 -0.93 23.99 -11.51
CA LYS A 6 -2.03 24.70 -12.19
C LYS A 6 -1.80 24.83 -13.70
N LYS A 7 -0.59 25.21 -14.11
CA LYS A 7 -0.22 25.38 -15.52
C LYS A 7 -0.19 24.06 -16.32
N GLN A 8 0.00 22.92 -15.64
CA GLN A 8 -0.13 21.60 -16.27
C GLN A 8 -1.60 21.17 -16.43
N TYR A 9 -2.47 21.51 -15.48
CA TYR A 9 -3.91 21.20 -15.57
C TYR A 9 -4.63 22.08 -16.60
N ASP A 10 -4.23 23.35 -16.78
CA ASP A 10 -4.76 24.24 -17.82
C ASP A 10 -4.45 23.77 -19.27
N ARG A 11 -3.54 22.79 -19.44
CA ARG A 11 -3.17 22.20 -20.75
C ARG A 11 -3.88 20.88 -21.07
N LEU A 12 -4.68 20.35 -20.15
CA LEU A 12 -5.45 19.13 -20.37
C LEU A 12 -6.72 19.48 -21.14
N GLU A 13 -6.62 19.53 -22.48
CA GLU A 13 -7.72 19.95 -23.36
C GLU A 13 -8.80 18.87 -23.55
N ASP A 14 -8.54 17.61 -23.16
CA ASP A 14 -9.49 16.51 -23.31
C ASP A 14 -9.68 15.61 -22.07
N VAL A 15 -10.89 15.04 -21.96
CA VAL A 15 -11.31 14.14 -20.87
C VAL A 15 -10.38 12.92 -20.72
N PRO A 16 -9.91 12.26 -21.80
CA PRO A 16 -8.98 11.14 -21.69
C PRO A 16 -7.66 11.49 -20.98
N SER A 17 -7.09 12.65 -21.26
CA SER A 17 -5.82 13.08 -20.64
C SER A 17 -5.99 13.34 -19.14
N ILE A 18 -7.13 13.90 -18.72
CA ILE A 18 -7.48 14.08 -17.30
C ILE A 18 -7.65 12.72 -16.62
N MET A 19 -8.37 11.78 -17.23
CA MET A 19 -8.57 10.43 -16.69
C MET A 19 -7.25 9.66 -16.55
N LEU A 20 -6.35 9.77 -17.54
CA LEU A 20 -5.03 9.16 -17.48
C LEU A 20 -4.22 9.73 -16.32
N ARG A 21 -4.21 11.06 -16.15
CA ARG A 21 -3.47 11.67 -15.04
C ARG A 21 -4.04 11.33 -13.68
N MET A 22 -5.37 11.26 -13.54
CA MET A 22 -6.00 10.75 -12.32
C MET A 22 -5.53 9.32 -12.03
N LYS A 23 -5.57 8.43 -13.03
CA LYS A 23 -5.11 7.05 -12.88
C LYS A 23 -3.65 6.98 -12.43
N GLU A 24 -2.77 7.80 -12.99
CA GLU A 24 -1.36 7.84 -12.60
C GLU A 24 -1.16 8.37 -11.17
N VAL A 25 -1.83 9.46 -10.78
CA VAL A 25 -1.73 10.04 -9.43
C VAL A 25 -2.27 9.07 -8.37
N TYR A 26 -3.43 8.47 -8.62
CA TYR A 26 -4.02 7.49 -7.69
C TYR A 26 -3.24 6.16 -7.70
N ALA A 27 -2.71 5.70 -8.83
CA ALA A 27 -1.84 4.51 -8.87
C ALA A 27 -0.52 4.70 -8.10
N VAL A 28 0.04 5.92 -8.10
CA VAL A 28 1.20 6.26 -7.26
C VAL A 28 0.82 6.19 -5.78
N SER A 29 -0.38 6.63 -5.42
CA SER A 29 -0.92 6.49 -4.06
C SER A 29 -1.04 5.01 -3.67
N ASP A 30 -1.64 4.18 -4.52
CA ASP A 30 -1.79 2.74 -4.30
C ASP A 30 -0.43 2.03 -4.14
N ARG A 31 0.56 2.39 -4.97
CA ARG A 31 1.91 1.85 -4.85
C ARG A 31 2.55 2.23 -3.52
N HIS A 32 2.41 3.47 -3.09
CA HIS A 32 2.97 3.94 -1.82
C HIS A 32 2.28 3.26 -0.63
N ILE A 33 0.95 3.13 -0.65
CA ILE A 33 0.19 2.46 0.40
C ILE A 33 0.58 0.97 0.48
N ARG A 34 0.70 0.30 -0.67
CA ARG A 34 1.18 -1.09 -0.75
C ARG A 34 2.59 -1.23 -0.18
N TYR A 35 3.52 -0.36 -0.58
CA TYR A 35 4.88 -0.36 -0.03
C TYR A 35 4.89 -0.18 1.49
N ALA A 36 4.10 0.77 2.02
CA ALA A 36 4.02 1.01 3.45
C ALA A 36 3.45 -0.20 4.22
N ALA A 37 2.41 -0.85 3.68
CA ALA A 37 1.85 -2.07 4.24
C ALA A 37 2.86 -3.23 4.21
N THR A 38 3.54 -3.43 3.08
CA THR A 38 4.59 -4.45 2.93
C THR A 38 5.72 -4.22 3.93
N LYS A 39 6.21 -2.99 4.06
CA LYS A 39 7.25 -2.64 5.03
C LYS A 39 6.80 -2.89 6.47
N ALA A 40 5.55 -2.57 6.80
CA ALA A 40 5.00 -2.84 8.12
C ALA A 40 4.87 -4.33 8.40
N PHE A 41 4.47 -5.12 7.41
CA PHE A 41 4.35 -6.59 7.52
C PHE A 41 5.71 -7.24 7.83
N PHE A 42 6.70 -7.06 6.94
CA PHE A 42 8.04 -7.63 7.14
C PHE A 42 8.81 -7.02 8.32
N GLY A 43 8.45 -5.80 8.73
CA GLY A 43 9.09 -5.10 9.85
C GLY A 43 8.45 -5.38 11.21
N THR A 44 7.27 -6.00 11.26
CA THR A 44 6.59 -6.27 12.53
C THR A 44 7.24 -7.45 13.21
N LYS A 45 7.86 -7.21 14.37
CA LYS A 45 8.40 -8.23 15.25
C LYS A 45 7.48 -8.43 16.44
N MET A 46 7.41 -9.66 16.94
CA MET A 46 6.81 -9.92 18.25
C MET A 46 7.69 -9.30 19.33
N ALA A 47 7.09 -8.54 20.25
CA ALA A 47 7.83 -8.00 21.39
C ALA A 47 8.08 -9.14 22.39
N GLU A 48 9.28 -9.16 23.00
CA GLU A 48 9.60 -10.13 24.03
C GLU A 48 8.61 -10.02 25.21
N GLY A 49 8.10 -11.16 25.68
CA GLY A 49 7.09 -11.21 26.73
C GLY A 49 5.66 -10.82 26.29
N SER A 50 5.42 -10.52 25.01
CA SER A 50 4.06 -10.27 24.50
C SER A 50 3.31 -11.56 24.16
N TYR A 51 1.98 -11.50 24.21
CA TYR A 51 1.12 -12.64 23.86
C TYR A 51 1.13 -12.92 22.36
N ILE A 52 1.33 -14.18 21.99
CA ILE A 52 1.28 -14.62 20.59
C ILE A 52 -0.05 -14.24 19.90
N GLN A 53 -1.15 -14.24 20.65
CA GLN A 53 -2.46 -13.86 20.14
C GLN A 53 -2.50 -12.40 19.67
N SER A 54 -1.91 -11.47 20.43
CA SER A 54 -1.93 -10.05 20.05
C SER A 54 -1.01 -9.79 18.85
N HIS A 55 0.10 -10.51 18.76
CA HIS A 55 0.95 -10.50 17.57
C HIS A 55 0.22 -11.06 16.34
N GLY A 56 -0.42 -12.22 16.47
CA GLY A 56 -1.17 -12.87 15.39
C GLY A 56 -2.31 -12.00 14.85
N ILE A 57 -3.09 -11.35 15.71
CA ILE A 57 -4.14 -10.39 15.29
C ILE A 57 -3.54 -9.23 14.48
N LYS A 58 -2.41 -8.68 14.95
CA LYS A 58 -1.73 -7.59 14.24
C LYS A 58 -1.23 -8.05 12.87
N MET A 59 -0.61 -9.22 12.79
CA MET A 59 -0.14 -9.78 11.52
C MET A 59 -1.30 -10.07 10.56
N LEU A 60 -2.40 -10.65 11.05
CA LEU A 60 -3.59 -10.94 10.24
C LEU A 60 -4.18 -9.67 9.63
N SER A 61 -4.28 -8.58 10.40
CA SER A 61 -4.77 -7.29 9.87
C SER A 61 -3.87 -6.70 8.78
N LEU A 62 -2.56 -7.00 8.81
CA LEU A 62 -1.63 -6.59 7.76
C LEU A 62 -1.76 -7.47 6.52
N VAL A 63 -2.02 -8.77 6.68
CA VAL A 63 -2.33 -9.70 5.57
C VAL A 63 -3.59 -9.26 4.84
N GLU A 64 -4.69 -9.04 5.55
CA GLU A 64 -5.96 -8.58 4.97
C GLU A 64 -5.76 -7.28 4.15
N LYS A 65 -5.01 -6.33 4.71
CA LYS A 65 -4.67 -5.09 4.02
C LYS A 65 -3.82 -5.31 2.76
N LEU A 66 -2.90 -6.26 2.77
CA LEU A 66 -2.06 -6.58 1.61
C LEU A 66 -2.85 -7.30 0.51
N GLU A 67 -3.80 -8.16 0.88
CA GLU A 67 -4.75 -8.79 -0.03
C GLU A 67 -5.66 -7.76 -0.71
N ASP A 68 -6.24 -6.83 0.05
CA ASP A 68 -7.05 -5.73 -0.48
C ASP A 68 -6.26 -4.88 -1.48
N LEU A 69 -4.97 -4.66 -1.20
CA LEU A 69 -4.05 -3.93 -2.06
C LEU A 69 -3.50 -4.78 -3.21
N LYS A 70 -3.89 -6.05 -3.34
CA LYS A 70 -3.41 -7.00 -4.35
C LYS A 70 -1.88 -7.05 -4.39
N ALA A 71 -1.26 -7.20 -3.22
CA ALA A 71 0.19 -7.20 -3.07
C ALA A 71 0.87 -8.32 -3.87
N GLY A 72 0.17 -9.45 -4.08
CA GLY A 72 0.60 -10.52 -4.98
C GLY A 72 1.63 -11.47 -4.37
N PHE A 73 1.62 -11.64 -3.05
CA PHE A 73 2.44 -12.65 -2.37
C PHE A 73 1.76 -14.03 -2.46
N GLU A 74 2.57 -15.08 -2.43
CA GLU A 74 2.07 -16.45 -2.29
C GLU A 74 1.65 -16.70 -0.83
N ASN A 75 0.68 -17.58 -0.61
CA ASN A 75 0.19 -17.91 0.73
C ASN A 75 1.32 -18.30 1.69
N ASP A 76 2.29 -19.07 1.19
CA ASP A 76 3.45 -19.52 1.96
C ASP A 76 4.31 -18.35 2.44
N THR A 77 4.42 -17.27 1.65
CA THR A 77 5.14 -16.05 2.07
C THR A 77 4.50 -15.40 3.29
N TYR A 78 3.17 -15.41 3.39
CA TYR A 78 2.50 -14.87 4.58
C TYR A 78 2.74 -15.75 5.81
N ILE A 79 2.70 -17.07 5.64
CA ILE A 79 2.93 -18.04 6.71
C ILE A 79 4.36 -17.88 7.25
N ASP A 80 5.35 -17.82 6.36
CA ASP A 80 6.77 -17.72 6.72
C ASP A 80 7.13 -16.45 7.50
N VAL A 81 6.37 -15.36 7.31
CA VAL A 81 6.62 -14.07 7.99
C VAL A 81 5.88 -13.96 9.32
N ILE A 82 4.80 -14.71 9.50
CA ILE A 82 4.01 -14.74 10.73
C ILE A 82 4.66 -15.65 11.80
N LEU A 83 5.26 -16.76 11.35
CA LEU A 83 5.90 -17.78 12.20
C LEU A 83 7.34 -17.43 12.56
#